data_AF-A0A0C2WW04-F1
#
_entry.id   AF-A0A0C2WW04-F1
#
_cell.length_a   1.000
_cell.length_b   1.000
_cell.length_c   1.000
_cell.angle_alpha   90.00
_cell.angle_beta   90.00
_cell.angle_gamma   90.00
#
_symmetry.space_group_name_H-M   'P 1'
#
loop_
_entity.id
_entity.type
_entity.pdbx_description
1 polymer ?
#
loop_
_entity_poly.entity_id
_entity_poly.type
_entity_poly.pdbx_seq_one_letter_code
_entity_poly.pdbx_strand_id
1 'polypeptide(L)'
;MASPLSDPDIRHHERFYFSDGSLYLLVEKSLYRLHSSLFEIHASKFRTHGLGTLGGETFFILRDVKKVDFDRLLACLYPRALLVEEAETTEEWISVLKLASKWGFETLRSRAISKMGRMVASPVDMVVLGRQYDIPDILLDGYVTLCRDTTPLSSEEGRRLGVEGVVNIYRIRHELYGSVITPVSFENVLEKVQIFLSNEEQEDNQDLETERADSDLDDEQTTEWTDVRSVTASPTSLAEEVASVTADTHAGAAGSDGYVVRSLHEQESEQQQADATVDHQQPVFDVLPADAERLEVQAAGPIFEQRHADVTSPGDECCESFDQLTMRNFHPVSDDILRWIQLKPDGQRLYHITQMAVKKAMEEPKKTEACVLLCKKMVTNLKCKFYHVLGMGNGTKVKALFRKYLGEICQEILMSTAASIAAADVSTNDTSESQYKTTYPEKVRRLRVIEFIARFSESTSTGGINLRPIVNKWITSLLDTHDEEKLVTLCLLLTGAGPCWDTSRPKLRACMDSCFQKMTALAPKTHNPRIRTLLHDVIKCRERGWVAA
;
A
#
# COMPACT_ATOMS: atom_id res chain seq x y z
N MET A 1 21.75 39.72 -40.51
CA MET A 1 21.37 38.48 -39.79
C MET A 1 22.59 38.05 -38.98
N ALA A 2 22.61 38.41 -37.69
CA ALA A 2 23.73 38.13 -36.80
C ALA A 2 23.60 36.70 -36.25
N SER A 3 24.64 35.89 -36.44
CA SER A 3 24.78 34.58 -35.81
C SER A 3 24.79 34.72 -34.28
N PRO A 4 24.02 33.94 -33.51
CA PRO A 4 24.06 34.05 -32.07
C PRO A 4 25.25 33.24 -31.51
N LEU A 5 26.24 33.99 -31.04
CA LEU A 5 26.95 33.77 -29.79
C LEU A 5 27.72 32.43 -29.64
N SER A 6 28.97 32.43 -30.09
CA SER A 6 30.05 31.73 -29.39
C SER A 6 30.34 32.50 -28.08
N ASP A 7 29.60 32.19 -27.03
CA ASP A 7 29.78 32.76 -25.70
C ASP A 7 30.96 32.04 -24.98
N PRO A 8 32.07 32.73 -24.62
CA PRO A 8 33.28 32.11 -24.08
C PRO A 8 33.17 31.60 -22.62
N ASP A 9 31.98 31.61 -22.01
CA ASP A 9 31.76 31.24 -20.60
C ASP A 9 30.98 29.91 -20.42
N ILE A 10 30.88 29.09 -21.46
CA ILE A 10 30.28 27.75 -21.36
C ILE A 10 31.26 26.81 -20.64
N ARG A 11 30.85 26.29 -19.49
CA ARG A 11 31.67 25.38 -18.67
C ARG A 11 31.11 23.98 -18.66
N HIS A 12 31.97 22.98 -18.70
CA HIS A 12 31.55 21.58 -18.53
C HIS A 12 31.03 21.37 -17.10
N HIS A 13 29.94 20.64 -16.99
CA HIS A 13 29.40 20.30 -15.67
C HIS A 13 30.35 19.34 -14.93
N GLU A 14 30.75 19.68 -13.71
CA GLU A 14 31.75 18.94 -12.94
C GLU A 14 31.40 17.46 -12.72
N ARG A 15 30.10 17.15 -12.60
CA ARG A 15 29.60 15.79 -12.33
C ARG A 15 28.99 15.09 -13.55
N PHE A 16 28.35 15.84 -14.44
CA PHE A 16 27.42 15.29 -15.44
C PHE A 16 27.95 15.51 -16.85
N TYR A 17 29.24 15.23 -17.02
CA TYR A 17 29.96 15.31 -18.28
C TYR A 17 30.70 13.99 -18.51
N PHE A 18 30.02 13.04 -19.15
CA PHE A 18 30.52 11.67 -19.33
C PHE A 18 31.31 11.52 -20.63
N SER A 19 32.46 10.87 -20.60
CA SER A 19 33.33 10.68 -21.76
C SER A 19 32.73 9.79 -22.86
N ASP A 20 31.74 8.97 -22.52
CA ASP A 20 30.99 8.06 -23.38
C ASP A 20 29.59 8.58 -23.73
N GLY A 21 29.21 9.78 -23.25
CA GLY A 21 27.92 10.39 -23.56
C GLY A 21 27.78 10.82 -25.01
N SER A 22 26.58 10.65 -25.56
CA SER A 22 26.18 11.01 -26.93
C SER A 22 25.25 12.23 -27.00
N LEU A 23 24.68 12.66 -25.88
CA LEU A 23 23.71 13.75 -25.79
C LEU A 23 24.32 14.98 -25.11
N TYR A 24 24.34 16.10 -25.82
CA TYR A 24 24.89 17.37 -25.33
C TYR A 24 23.74 18.34 -25.03
N LEU A 25 23.65 18.79 -23.77
CA LEU A 25 22.61 19.73 -23.32
C LEU A 25 23.25 20.94 -22.65
N LEU A 26 22.82 22.13 -23.01
CA LEU A 26 23.21 23.38 -22.36
C LEU A 26 22.05 23.86 -21.49
N VAL A 27 22.30 23.97 -20.19
CA VAL A 27 21.36 24.54 -19.21
C VAL A 27 22.04 25.76 -18.58
N GLU A 28 21.43 26.93 -18.72
CA GLU A 28 22.03 28.21 -18.36
C GLU A 28 23.42 28.37 -19.01
N LYS A 29 24.51 28.25 -18.23
CA LYS A 29 25.91 28.33 -18.69
C LYS A 29 26.68 27.00 -18.55
N SER A 30 26.01 25.92 -18.14
CA SER A 30 26.64 24.62 -17.88
C SER A 30 26.32 23.63 -19.00
N LEU A 31 27.37 23.07 -19.61
CA LEU A 31 27.28 22.05 -20.65
C LEU A 31 27.32 20.65 -20.03
N TYR A 32 26.33 19.84 -20.37
CA TYR A 32 26.14 18.47 -19.92
C TYR A 32 26.40 17.52 -21.08
N ARG A 33 27.07 16.40 -20.79
CA ARG A 33 27.29 15.31 -21.75
C ARG A 33 26.77 14.01 -21.16
N LEU A 34 25.64 13.53 -21.68
CA LEU A 34 24.80 12.47 -21.13
C LEU A 34 24.59 11.33 -22.13
N HIS A 35 23.98 10.24 -21.68
CA HIS A 35 23.66 9.09 -22.52
C HIS A 35 22.29 9.28 -23.19
N SER A 36 22.24 9.39 -24.53
CA SER A 36 20.97 9.64 -25.25
C SER A 36 19.94 8.53 -25.02
N SER A 37 20.40 7.28 -24.92
CA SER A 37 19.56 6.10 -24.69
C SER A 37 18.67 6.22 -23.45
N LEU A 38 19.15 6.82 -22.35
CA LEU A 38 18.33 6.99 -21.14
C LEU A 38 17.16 7.96 -21.35
N PHE A 39 17.37 9.02 -22.14
CA PHE A 39 16.32 9.99 -22.46
C PHE A 39 15.37 9.41 -23.51
N GLU A 40 15.87 8.67 -24.49
CA GLU A 40 15.03 8.01 -25.50
C GLU A 40 14.11 6.93 -24.90
N ILE A 41 14.62 6.14 -23.95
CA ILE A 41 13.86 5.06 -23.30
C ILE A 41 12.86 5.63 -22.30
N HIS A 42 13.29 6.57 -21.45
CA HIS A 42 12.50 6.98 -20.30
C HIS A 42 11.76 8.30 -20.48
N ALA A 43 12.18 9.19 -21.39
CA ALA A 43 11.64 10.53 -21.55
C ALA A 43 10.73 10.64 -22.78
N SER A 44 9.53 10.08 -22.67
CA SER A 44 8.56 9.97 -23.79
C SER A 44 8.18 11.29 -24.48
N LYS A 45 8.33 12.42 -23.80
CA LYS A 45 7.98 13.76 -24.31
C LYS A 45 9.21 14.65 -24.47
N PHE A 46 10.41 14.13 -24.30
CA PHE A 46 11.63 14.90 -24.45
C PHE A 46 11.85 15.24 -25.92
N ARG A 47 11.61 16.51 -26.26
CA ARG A 47 11.92 17.05 -27.58
C ARG A 47 13.10 17.99 -27.45
N THR A 48 14.12 17.74 -28.26
CA THR A 48 15.28 18.60 -28.35
C THR A 48 14.94 19.77 -29.29
N HIS A 49 14.88 20.98 -28.73
CA HIS A 49 14.60 22.20 -29.47
C HIS A 49 15.73 23.20 -29.23
N GLY A 50 16.21 23.81 -30.32
CA GLY A 50 17.34 24.74 -30.30
C GLY A 50 18.67 24.03 -30.55
N LEU A 51 19.30 24.32 -31.68
CA LEU A 51 20.59 23.75 -32.08
C LEU A 51 21.68 24.80 -31.87
N GLY A 52 22.67 24.49 -31.05
CA GLY A 52 23.93 25.21 -30.97
C GLY A 52 25.07 24.34 -31.50
N THR A 53 26.13 24.95 -32.03
CA THR A 53 27.33 24.24 -32.50
C THR A 53 28.55 24.87 -31.84
N LEU A 54 29.29 24.09 -31.04
CA LEU A 54 30.57 24.50 -30.47
C LEU A 54 31.61 23.44 -30.87
N GLY A 55 32.72 23.84 -31.50
CA GLY A 55 33.84 22.93 -31.78
C GLY A 55 33.51 21.69 -32.62
N GLY A 56 32.42 21.69 -33.40
CA GLY A 56 31.98 20.54 -34.21
C GLY A 56 30.96 19.62 -33.52
N GLU A 57 30.64 19.84 -32.25
CA GLU A 57 29.61 19.10 -31.51
C GLU A 57 28.31 19.92 -31.44
N THR A 58 27.17 19.26 -31.73
CA THR A 58 25.84 19.85 -31.65
C THR A 58 25.24 19.66 -30.27
N PHE A 59 24.81 20.75 -29.63
CA PHE A 59 24.16 20.72 -28.32
C PHE A 59 22.77 21.35 -28.36
N PHE A 60 21.90 20.92 -27.45
CA PHE A 60 20.54 21.45 -27.31
C PHE A 60 20.40 22.38 -26.12
N ILE A 61 19.78 23.54 -26.32
CA ILE A 61 19.66 24.57 -25.29
C ILE A 61 18.32 24.44 -24.57
N LEU A 62 18.35 24.20 -23.25
CA LEU A 62 17.16 24.15 -22.41
C LEU A 62 16.94 25.51 -21.73
N ARG A 63 16.15 26.39 -22.38
CA ARG A 63 15.94 27.77 -21.92
C ARG A 63 15.05 27.90 -20.67
N ASP A 64 14.08 27.00 -20.50
CA ASP A 64 13.09 27.07 -19.42
C ASP A 64 13.39 26.08 -18.27
N VAL A 65 14.67 25.87 -17.98
CA VAL A 65 15.13 24.92 -16.96
C VAL A 65 16.24 25.57 -16.15
N LYS A 66 16.08 25.59 -14.83
CA LYS A 66 17.14 26.02 -13.92
C LYS A 66 18.19 24.92 -13.79
N LYS A 67 19.45 25.31 -13.67
CA LYS A 67 20.56 24.35 -13.48
C LYS A 67 20.31 23.40 -12.30
N VAL A 68 19.91 23.96 -11.15
CA VAL A 68 19.66 23.21 -9.91
C VAL A 68 18.57 22.15 -10.08
N ASP A 69 17.47 22.49 -10.76
CA ASP A 69 16.36 21.55 -10.99
C ASP A 69 16.82 20.39 -11.87
N PHE A 70 17.64 20.69 -12.89
CA PHE A 70 18.18 19.69 -13.81
C PHE A 70 19.18 18.76 -13.11
N ASP A 71 20.07 19.30 -12.30
CA ASP A 71 21.05 18.52 -11.52
C ASP A 71 20.34 17.52 -10.58
N ARG A 72 19.23 17.93 -9.96
CA ARG A 72 18.41 17.06 -9.10
C ARG A 72 17.77 15.91 -9.88
N LEU A 73 17.24 16.18 -11.07
CA LEU A 73 16.72 15.14 -11.96
C LEU A 73 17.83 14.17 -12.39
N LEU A 74 18.99 14.70 -12.77
CA LEU A 74 20.14 13.89 -13.19
C LEU A 74 20.71 13.06 -12.04
N ALA A 75 20.67 13.55 -10.81
CA ALA A 75 21.06 12.77 -9.63
C ALA A 75 20.19 11.52 -9.45
N CYS A 76 18.92 11.54 -9.88
CA CYS A 76 18.07 10.35 -9.89
C CYS A 76 18.43 9.35 -11.00
N LEU A 77 18.91 9.83 -12.15
CA LEU A 77 19.31 8.99 -13.29
C LEU A 77 20.75 8.46 -13.15
N TYR A 78 21.62 9.23 -12.50
CA TYR A 78 23.03 8.97 -12.29
C TYR A 78 23.40 9.13 -10.81
N PRO A 79 22.90 8.24 -9.92
CA PRO A 79 23.15 8.34 -8.50
C PRO A 79 24.63 8.06 -8.17
N ARG A 80 25.19 8.77 -7.18
CA ARG A 80 26.55 8.53 -6.67
C ARG A 80 26.70 7.18 -6.00
N ALA A 81 25.66 6.73 -5.31
CA ALA A 81 25.57 5.43 -4.68
C ALA A 81 24.27 4.74 -5.13
N LEU A 82 24.39 3.54 -5.67
CA LEU A 82 23.23 2.76 -6.06
C LEU A 82 22.34 2.52 -4.84
N LEU A 83 21.03 2.66 -5.03
CA LEU A 83 19.99 2.49 -4.00
C LEU A 83 19.90 3.60 -2.94
N VAL A 84 20.80 4.59 -2.94
CA VAL A 84 20.71 5.77 -2.06
C VAL A 84 20.06 6.92 -2.82
N GLU A 85 19.03 7.52 -2.23
CA GLU A 85 18.36 8.70 -2.79
C GLU A 85 19.11 9.96 -2.40
N GLU A 86 19.42 10.83 -3.38
CA GLU A 86 20.08 12.12 -3.12
C GLU A 86 19.11 13.28 -2.90
N ALA A 87 17.83 13.09 -3.24
CA ALA A 87 16.77 14.05 -2.98
C ALA A 87 16.10 13.70 -1.64
N GLU A 88 16.22 14.60 -0.67
CA GLU A 88 15.78 14.40 0.71
C GLU A 88 14.69 15.38 1.14
N THR A 89 14.47 16.45 0.38
CA THR A 89 13.51 17.51 0.72
C THR A 89 12.31 17.54 -0.23
N THR A 90 11.20 18.13 0.23
CA THR A 90 10.00 18.34 -0.60
C THR A 90 10.29 19.17 -1.83
N GLU A 91 11.06 20.26 -1.70
CA GLU A 91 11.44 21.15 -2.80
C GLU A 91 12.27 20.44 -3.88
N GLU A 92 13.17 19.54 -3.47
CA GLU A 92 13.95 18.71 -4.38
C GLU A 92 13.05 17.77 -5.18
N TRP A 93 12.12 17.08 -4.51
CA TRP A 93 11.16 16.21 -5.18
C TRP A 93 10.18 16.96 -6.08
N ILE A 94 9.80 18.20 -5.73
CA ILE A 94 9.01 19.08 -6.62
C ILE A 94 9.82 19.43 -7.88
N SER A 95 11.11 19.73 -7.75
CA SER A 95 12.00 20.00 -8.88
C SER A 95 12.07 18.81 -9.84
N VAL A 96 12.25 17.60 -9.27
CA VAL A 96 12.25 16.33 -10.01
C VAL A 96 10.90 16.07 -10.67
N LEU A 97 9.79 16.23 -9.94
CA LEU A 97 8.43 16.02 -10.44
C LEU A 97 8.13 16.95 -11.62
N LYS A 98 8.52 18.22 -11.53
CA LYS A 98 8.32 19.22 -12.58
C LYS A 98 8.96 18.81 -13.89
N LEU A 99 10.25 18.46 -13.86
CA LEU A 99 10.97 18.06 -15.07
C LEU A 99 10.55 16.67 -15.56
N ALA A 100 10.30 15.73 -14.65
CA ALA A 100 9.80 14.40 -15.00
C ALA A 100 8.43 14.48 -15.71
N SER A 101 7.54 15.34 -15.24
CA SER A 101 6.23 15.57 -15.87
C SER A 101 6.35 16.30 -17.22
N LYS A 102 7.25 17.29 -17.32
CA LYS A 102 7.52 18.04 -18.55
C LYS A 102 8.05 17.15 -19.67
N TRP A 103 8.98 16.24 -19.34
CA TRP A 103 9.68 15.41 -20.32
C TRP A 103 9.15 13.97 -20.42
N GLY A 104 8.17 13.60 -19.60
CA GLY A 104 7.49 12.31 -19.68
C GLY A 104 8.27 11.14 -19.10
N PHE A 105 9.06 11.38 -18.04
CA PHE A 105 9.71 10.34 -17.23
C PHE A 105 8.70 9.72 -16.26
N GLU A 106 7.86 8.79 -16.73
CA GLU A 106 6.71 8.30 -15.95
C GLU A 106 7.10 7.54 -14.67
N THR A 107 8.17 6.75 -14.71
CA THR A 107 8.68 6.03 -13.53
C THR A 107 9.21 6.99 -12.47
N LEU A 108 9.92 8.04 -12.89
CA LEU A 108 10.47 9.05 -12.01
C LEU A 108 9.38 9.97 -11.46
N ARG A 109 8.39 10.32 -12.29
CA ARG A 109 7.16 11.02 -11.87
C ARG A 109 6.43 10.23 -10.79
N SER A 110 6.16 8.95 -11.03
CA SER A 110 5.50 8.07 -10.05
C SER A 110 6.27 7.99 -8.73
N ARG A 111 7.60 7.92 -8.80
CA ARG A 111 8.47 7.92 -7.61
C ARG A 111 8.40 9.24 -6.85
N ALA A 112 8.50 10.37 -7.53
CA ALA A 112 8.41 11.69 -6.92
C ALA A 112 7.05 11.90 -6.25
N ILE A 113 5.94 11.47 -6.87
CA ILE A 113 4.59 11.50 -6.28
C ILE A 113 4.54 10.69 -4.99
N SER A 114 5.05 9.45 -5.00
CA SER A 114 5.06 8.58 -3.82
C SER A 114 5.90 9.16 -2.67
N LYS A 115 6.99 9.85 -2.97
CA LYS A 115 7.86 10.47 -1.97
C LYS A 115 7.24 11.75 -1.41
N MET A 116 6.73 12.62 -2.28
CA MET A 116 6.02 13.83 -1.88
C MET A 116 4.80 13.53 -1.00
N GLY A 117 3.99 12.52 -1.32
CA GLY A 117 2.83 12.16 -0.49
C GLY A 117 3.18 11.81 0.96
N ARG A 118 4.43 11.39 1.24
CA ARG A 118 4.91 11.12 2.61
C ARG A 118 5.52 12.34 3.32
N MET A 119 5.83 13.40 2.57
CA MET A 119 6.66 14.52 3.04
C MET A 119 5.95 15.86 3.00
N VAL A 120 4.92 16.04 2.17
CA VAL A 120 4.16 17.29 2.11
C VAL A 120 3.39 17.45 3.42
N ALA A 121 3.78 18.47 4.19
CA ALA A 121 3.20 18.75 5.49
C ALA A 121 1.96 19.66 5.42
N SER A 122 1.85 20.51 4.39
CA SER A 122 0.77 21.49 4.27
C SER A 122 -0.39 20.98 3.40
N PRO A 123 -1.63 20.95 3.92
CA PRO A 123 -2.81 20.58 3.14
C PRO A 123 -3.08 21.48 1.93
N VAL A 124 -2.70 22.76 2.02
CA VAL A 124 -2.83 23.71 0.92
C VAL A 124 -1.85 23.37 -0.21
N ASP A 125 -0.61 23.01 0.15
CA ASP A 125 0.40 22.60 -0.84
C ASP A 125 -0.04 21.32 -1.57
N MET A 126 -0.70 20.38 -0.87
CA MET A 126 -1.26 19.19 -1.49
C MET A 126 -2.30 19.53 -2.57
N VAL A 127 -3.20 20.47 -2.30
CA VAL A 127 -4.21 20.91 -3.29
C VAL A 127 -3.56 21.64 -4.46
N VAL A 128 -2.62 22.55 -4.20
CA VAL A 128 -1.94 23.33 -5.25
C VAL A 128 -1.12 22.41 -6.15
N LEU A 129 -0.28 21.54 -5.58
CA LEU A 129 0.56 20.59 -6.33
C LEU A 129 -0.29 19.54 -7.05
N GLY A 130 -1.34 19.05 -6.40
CA GLY A 130 -2.28 18.08 -6.96
C GLY A 130 -2.96 18.61 -8.22
N ARG A 131 -3.39 19.89 -8.23
CA ARG A 131 -3.94 20.54 -9.43
C ARG A 131 -2.87 20.81 -10.48
N GLN A 132 -1.73 21.35 -10.08
CA GLN A 132 -0.68 21.78 -11.01
C GLN A 132 -0.10 20.62 -11.82
N TYR A 133 0.06 19.45 -11.19
CA TYR A 133 0.68 18.28 -11.82
C TYR A 133 -0.32 17.16 -12.16
N ASP A 134 -1.62 17.41 -12.00
CA ASP A 134 -2.71 16.45 -12.23
C ASP A 134 -2.49 15.13 -11.46
N ILE A 135 -2.44 15.25 -10.12
CA ILE A 135 -2.24 14.15 -9.18
C ILE A 135 -3.49 14.03 -8.30
N PRO A 136 -4.48 13.22 -8.69
CA PRO A 136 -5.79 13.18 -8.03
C PRO A 136 -5.71 12.67 -6.58
N ASP A 137 -4.79 11.77 -6.28
CA ASP A 137 -4.67 11.17 -4.94
C ASP A 137 -4.22 12.22 -3.90
N ILE A 138 -3.16 12.99 -4.21
CA ILE A 138 -2.68 14.09 -3.35
C ILE A 138 -3.73 15.20 -3.25
N LEU A 139 -4.40 15.51 -4.37
CA LEU A 139 -5.46 16.51 -4.40
C LEU A 139 -6.61 16.15 -3.45
N LEU A 140 -7.04 14.89 -3.47
CA LEU A 140 -8.08 14.37 -2.60
C LEU A 140 -7.65 14.44 -1.13
N ASP A 141 -6.45 13.96 -0.80
CA ASP A 141 -5.93 13.98 0.57
C ASP A 141 -5.83 15.41 1.13
N GLY A 142 -5.40 16.36 0.30
CA GLY A 142 -5.41 17.79 0.62
C GLY A 142 -6.80 18.31 0.96
N TYR A 143 -7.79 18.08 0.10
CA TYR A 143 -9.17 18.50 0.35
C TYR A 143 -9.80 17.81 1.56
N VAL A 144 -9.58 16.51 1.76
CA VAL A 144 -10.10 15.77 2.92
C VAL A 144 -9.54 16.36 4.21
N THR A 145 -8.25 16.68 4.23
CA THR A 145 -7.59 17.25 5.41
C THR A 145 -8.13 18.65 5.70
N LEU A 146 -8.23 19.51 4.67
CA LEU A 146 -8.80 20.86 4.80
C LEU A 146 -10.27 20.83 5.23
N CYS A 147 -11.10 19.94 4.66
CA CYS A 147 -12.52 19.87 5.01
C CYS A 147 -12.77 19.27 6.40
N ARG A 148 -11.83 18.49 6.94
CA ARG A 148 -11.90 17.96 8.31
C ARG A 148 -11.44 18.95 9.38
N ASP A 149 -10.57 19.88 9.01
CA ASP A 149 -10.12 20.90 9.94
C ASP A 149 -11.24 21.91 10.21
N THR A 150 -11.34 22.36 11.47
CA THR A 150 -12.30 23.38 11.91
C THR A 150 -11.69 24.78 11.90
N THR A 151 -10.36 24.89 11.72
CA THR A 151 -9.67 26.17 11.62
C THR A 151 -10.05 26.90 10.32
N PRO A 152 -10.40 28.20 10.39
CA PRO A 152 -10.60 29.02 9.20
C PRO A 152 -9.31 29.12 8.37
N LEU A 153 -9.45 29.18 7.04
CA LEU A 153 -8.32 29.43 6.15
C LEU A 153 -7.82 30.87 6.36
N SER A 154 -6.51 31.04 6.39
CA SER A 154 -5.89 32.37 6.32
C SER A 154 -6.05 32.99 4.93
N SER A 155 -5.93 34.31 4.84
CA SER A 155 -6.01 35.05 3.58
C SER A 155 -4.96 34.57 2.56
N GLU A 156 -3.75 34.23 3.03
CA GLU A 156 -2.68 33.71 2.16
C GLU A 156 -3.02 32.31 1.62
N GLU A 157 -3.52 31.41 2.47
CA GLU A 157 -3.97 30.09 2.02
C GLU A 157 -5.14 30.19 1.05
N GLY A 158 -6.07 31.11 1.30
CA GLY A 158 -7.19 31.41 0.40
C GLY A 158 -6.72 31.87 -0.98
N ARG A 159 -5.74 32.78 -1.04
CA ARG A 159 -5.12 33.22 -2.30
C ARG A 159 -4.50 32.06 -3.07
N ARG A 160 -3.77 31.18 -2.39
CA ARG A 160 -3.11 30.02 -3.00
C ARG A 160 -4.08 28.95 -3.49
N LEU A 161 -5.19 28.73 -2.78
CA LEU A 161 -6.24 27.78 -3.17
C LEU A 161 -7.13 28.30 -4.29
N GLY A 162 -7.24 29.62 -4.43
CA GLY A 162 -8.17 30.29 -5.32
C GLY A 162 -9.62 30.23 -4.84
N VAL A 163 -10.44 31.14 -5.35
CA VAL A 163 -11.84 31.36 -4.91
C VAL A 163 -12.66 30.06 -4.94
N GLU A 164 -12.59 29.29 -6.03
CA GLU A 164 -13.33 28.02 -6.14
C GLU A 164 -12.92 27.00 -5.08
N GLY A 165 -11.62 26.92 -4.77
CA GLY A 165 -11.10 26.02 -3.74
C GLY A 165 -11.67 26.36 -2.37
N VAL A 166 -11.62 27.65 -2.01
CA VAL A 166 -12.14 28.17 -0.75
C VAL A 166 -13.64 27.91 -0.62
N VAL A 167 -14.43 28.31 -1.62
CA VAL A 167 -15.89 28.12 -1.62
C VAL A 167 -16.27 26.65 -1.47
N ASN A 168 -15.58 25.76 -2.20
CA ASN A 168 -15.84 24.33 -2.12
C ASN A 168 -15.52 23.75 -0.73
N ILE A 169 -14.41 24.17 -0.10
CA ILE A 169 -14.03 23.74 1.25
C ILE A 169 -15.08 24.18 2.27
N TYR A 170 -15.48 25.45 2.26
CA TYR A 170 -16.47 25.97 3.21
C TYR A 170 -17.86 25.38 2.99
N ARG A 171 -18.26 25.10 1.73
CA ARG A 171 -19.51 24.39 1.43
C ARG A 171 -19.51 22.98 2.01
N ILE A 172 -18.44 22.21 1.81
CA ILE A 172 -18.31 20.85 2.35
C ILE A 172 -18.28 20.88 3.88
N ARG A 173 -17.52 21.80 4.49
CA ARG A 173 -17.51 21.98 5.96
C ARG A 173 -18.91 22.27 6.50
N HIS A 174 -19.67 23.13 5.82
CA HIS A 174 -21.05 23.43 6.20
C HIS A 174 -21.95 22.18 6.11
N GLU A 175 -21.80 21.33 5.10
CA GLU A 175 -22.54 20.05 5.01
C GLU A 175 -22.13 19.03 6.09
N LEU A 176 -20.85 18.98 6.44
CA LEU A 176 -20.31 18.02 7.42
C LEU A 176 -20.62 18.41 8.87
N TYR A 177 -20.50 19.70 9.21
CA TYR A 177 -20.61 20.21 10.58
C TYR A 177 -21.90 21.00 10.83
N GLY A 178 -22.67 21.32 9.78
CA GLY A 178 -23.94 22.01 9.90
C GLY A 178 -25.03 21.09 10.44
N SER A 179 -25.17 21.01 11.76
CA SER A 179 -26.38 20.51 12.39
C SER A 179 -26.98 21.57 13.29
N VAL A 180 -28.23 21.92 12.95
CA VAL A 180 -29.11 22.95 13.52
C VAL A 180 -28.76 24.38 13.10
N ILE A 181 -29.44 24.87 12.06
CA ILE A 181 -29.54 26.31 11.78
C ILE A 181 -30.44 26.92 12.86
N THR A 182 -29.87 27.25 14.02
CA THR A 182 -30.50 28.24 14.89
C THR A 182 -30.18 29.61 14.29
N PRO A 183 -31.17 30.43 13.93
CA PRO A 183 -30.90 31.78 13.47
C PRO A 183 -30.11 32.53 14.54
N VAL A 184 -28.90 32.96 14.18
CA VAL A 184 -28.05 33.81 15.02
C VAL A 184 -28.71 35.19 15.11
N SER A 185 -28.69 35.84 16.27
CA SER A 185 -29.27 37.17 16.43
C SER A 185 -28.57 38.18 15.52
N PHE A 186 -29.34 39.16 15.02
CA PHE A 186 -28.83 40.20 14.14
C PHE A 186 -27.68 40.98 14.79
N GLU A 187 -27.78 41.23 16.10
CA GLU A 187 -26.77 41.95 16.89
C GLU A 187 -25.42 41.23 16.88
N ASN A 188 -25.41 39.89 17.03
CA ASN A 188 -24.18 39.10 17.03
C ASN A 188 -23.53 39.06 15.63
N VAL A 189 -24.34 39.09 14.57
CA VAL A 189 -23.83 39.16 13.19
C VAL A 189 -23.25 40.55 12.92
N LEU A 190 -23.96 41.60 13.34
CA LEU A 190 -23.54 43.00 13.16
C LEU A 190 -22.21 43.27 13.86
N GLU A 191 -22.06 42.84 15.11
CA GLU A 191 -20.81 43.01 15.87
C GLU A 191 -19.62 42.35 15.16
N LYS A 192 -19.79 41.10 14.70
CA LYS A 192 -18.71 40.38 13.99
C LYS A 192 -18.34 41.02 12.66
N VAL A 193 -19.33 41.47 11.88
CA VAL A 193 -19.10 42.13 10.60
C VAL A 193 -18.42 43.49 10.81
N GLN A 194 -18.83 44.24 11.84
CA GLN A 194 -18.24 45.54 12.15
C GLN A 194 -16.78 45.40 12.58
N ILE A 195 -16.45 44.42 13.43
CA ILE A 195 -15.06 44.10 13.80
C ILE A 195 -14.23 43.75 12.56
N PHE A 196 -14.78 42.94 11.64
CA PHE A 196 -14.09 42.55 10.42
C PHE A 196 -13.76 43.76 9.53
N LEU A 197 -14.75 44.61 9.26
CA LEU A 197 -14.56 45.79 8.41
C LEU A 197 -13.59 46.81 9.04
N SER A 198 -13.62 46.99 10.36
CA SER A 198 -12.67 47.89 11.04
C SER A 198 -11.22 47.37 11.05
N ASN A 199 -11.02 46.05 10.99
CA ASN A 199 -9.69 45.46 10.89
C ASN A 199 -9.11 45.58 9.47
N GLU A 200 -9.93 45.44 8.41
CA GLU A 200 -9.49 45.67 7.02
C GLU A 200 -9.04 47.13 6.81
N GLU A 201 -9.76 48.10 7.38
CA GLU A 201 -9.40 49.52 7.32
C GLU A 201 -8.07 49.85 8.06
N GLN A 202 -7.62 49.01 8.99
CA GLN A 202 -6.34 49.21 9.70
C GLN A 202 -5.15 48.58 8.97
N GLU A 203 -5.32 47.42 8.32
CA GLU A 203 -4.27 46.81 7.49
C GLU A 203 -3.93 47.69 6.28
N ASP A 204 -4.95 48.23 5.59
CA ASP A 204 -4.74 49.16 4.46
C ASP A 204 -4.06 50.48 4.90
N ASN A 205 -4.34 50.96 6.12
CA ASN A 205 -3.69 52.17 6.66
C ASN A 205 -2.24 51.93 7.08
N GLN A 206 -1.89 50.73 7.58
CA GLN A 206 -0.51 50.36 7.92
C GLN A 206 0.38 50.21 6.69
N ASP A 207 -0.14 49.62 5.61
CA ASP A 207 0.59 49.51 4.34
C ASP A 207 0.84 50.89 3.70
N LEU A 208 -0.12 51.81 3.82
CA LEU A 208 0.01 53.20 3.35
C LEU A 208 0.95 54.08 4.20
N GLU A 209 1.04 53.84 5.52
CA GLU A 209 2.02 54.51 6.39
C GLU A 209 3.46 53.98 6.18
N THR A 210 3.60 52.69 5.87
CA THR A 210 4.90 52.07 5.57
C THR A 210 5.45 52.53 4.21
N GLU A 211 4.60 52.68 3.19
CA GLU A 211 5.00 53.30 1.91
C GLU A 211 5.32 54.81 2.02
N ARG A 212 4.69 55.55 2.94
CA ARG A 212 5.02 56.96 3.19
C ARG A 212 6.31 57.15 3.98
N ALA A 213 6.70 56.19 4.82
CA ALA A 213 7.95 56.25 5.57
C ALA A 213 9.20 56.03 4.68
N ASP A 214 9.05 55.31 3.56
CA ASP A 214 10.14 55.05 2.59
C ASP A 214 10.28 56.12 1.49
N SER A 215 9.37 57.11 1.41
CA SER A 215 9.43 58.20 0.42
C SER A 215 10.13 59.49 0.90
N ASP A 216 10.51 59.58 2.17
CA ASP A 216 11.05 60.81 2.79
C ASP A 216 12.56 60.73 3.10
N LEU A 217 13.34 60.03 2.28
CA LEU A 217 14.80 60.08 2.31
C LEU A 217 15.35 60.34 0.90
N ASP A 218 15.37 61.61 0.52
CA ASP A 218 16.46 62.26 -0.23
C ASP A 218 16.00 63.68 -0.66
N ASP A 219 16.38 64.72 0.10
CA ASP A 219 17.11 65.86 -0.46
C ASP A 219 17.55 66.89 0.60
N GLU A 220 18.72 67.45 0.32
CA GLU A 220 19.71 68.04 1.22
C GLU A 220 19.46 69.47 1.75
N GLN A 221 19.96 69.66 2.98
CA GLN A 221 20.72 70.80 3.53
C GLN A 221 20.10 72.22 3.49
N THR A 222 19.99 72.84 4.69
CA THR A 222 20.83 74.02 5.07
C THR A 222 20.51 74.54 6.49
N THR A 223 21.54 74.58 7.38
CA THR A 223 21.77 75.55 8.50
C THR A 223 20.72 75.65 9.64
N GLU A 224 20.96 75.94 10.91
CA GLU A 224 22.09 76.38 11.73
C GLU A 224 21.62 76.28 13.21
N TRP A 225 22.49 75.80 14.11
CA TRP A 225 22.63 76.03 15.55
C TRP A 225 21.45 76.51 16.44
N THR A 226 21.16 75.75 17.52
CA THR A 226 21.26 76.07 18.97
C THR A 226 20.31 75.16 19.77
N ASP A 227 20.81 74.19 20.53
CA ASP A 227 21.14 74.24 21.98
C ASP A 227 19.90 74.37 22.90
N VAL A 228 19.67 73.34 23.73
CA VAL A 228 19.55 73.40 25.21
C VAL A 228 18.71 72.25 25.79
N ARG A 229 19.36 71.50 26.69
CA ARG A 229 18.91 70.63 27.81
C ARG A 229 18.21 69.28 27.50
N SER A 230 18.77 68.13 27.93
CA SER A 230 18.92 67.61 29.33
C SER A 230 17.53 67.18 29.88
N VAL A 231 17.27 66.00 30.46
CA VAL A 231 18.13 64.96 31.03
C VAL A 231 17.25 63.75 31.41
N THR A 232 17.85 62.56 31.32
CA THR A 232 17.67 61.33 32.14
C THR A 232 16.36 60.54 32.24
N ALA A 233 16.63 59.22 32.19
CA ALA A 233 16.18 58.18 33.12
C ALA A 233 14.88 57.42 32.79
N SER A 234 15.08 56.24 32.19
CA SER A 234 14.42 54.99 32.60
C SER A 234 14.85 54.61 34.04
N PRO A 235 14.46 53.45 34.63
CA PRO A 235 13.38 52.48 34.36
C PRO A 235 12.66 52.07 35.69
N THR A 236 12.26 50.79 35.84
CA THR A 236 11.93 50.02 37.09
C THR A 236 10.43 50.11 37.48
N SER A 237 9.66 49.07 37.84
CA SER A 237 9.87 47.62 38.02
C SER A 237 8.57 46.93 38.53
N LEU A 238 8.52 45.60 38.33
CA LEU A 238 8.14 44.53 39.29
C LEU A 238 6.75 44.55 39.97
N ALA A 239 5.97 43.51 39.63
CA ALA A 239 5.61 42.34 40.44
C ALA A 239 5.08 42.44 41.88
N GLU A 240 4.39 41.34 42.23
CA GLU A 240 3.89 40.85 43.54
C GLU A 240 2.54 41.40 44.02
N GLU A 241 1.65 40.65 44.69
CA GLU A 241 1.41 39.23 44.99
C GLU A 241 0.12 39.22 45.88
N VAL A 242 -0.38 38.02 46.23
CA VAL A 242 -1.02 37.65 47.53
C VAL A 242 -2.55 37.38 47.57
N ALA A 243 -2.87 36.06 47.59
CA ALA A 243 -3.74 35.29 48.54
C ALA A 243 -5.27 35.58 48.64
N SER A 244 -6.19 34.71 49.06
CA SER A 244 -6.27 33.29 49.53
C SER A 244 -7.75 32.94 49.87
N VAL A 245 -7.99 31.72 50.39
CA VAL A 245 -9.17 31.17 51.15
C VAL A 245 -10.03 30.16 50.33
N THR A 246 -9.76 28.83 50.31
CA THR A 246 -9.96 27.68 51.28
C THR A 246 -11.40 27.12 51.36
N ALA A 247 -11.64 25.86 50.92
CA ALA A 247 -11.86 24.60 51.70
C ALA A 247 -13.39 24.27 51.82
N ASP A 248 -13.97 23.06 51.82
CA ASP A 248 -13.64 21.67 52.25
C ASP A 248 -14.48 20.65 51.41
N THR A 249 -14.14 19.38 51.10
CA THR A 249 -13.70 18.14 51.83
C THR A 249 -14.85 17.19 52.27
N HIS A 250 -14.78 15.92 51.81
CA HIS A 250 -15.17 14.60 52.42
C HIS A 250 -15.71 13.62 51.34
N ALA A 251 -15.17 12.43 51.03
CA ALA A 251 -14.65 11.26 51.77
C ALA A 251 -15.73 10.39 52.47
N GLY A 252 -15.86 9.13 52.04
CA GLY A 252 -16.64 8.08 52.72
C GLY A 252 -16.58 6.71 52.02
N ALA A 253 -16.10 5.69 52.74
CA ALA A 253 -15.90 4.30 52.34
C ALA A 253 -16.83 3.33 53.11
N ALA A 254 -16.71 2.02 52.81
CA ALA A 254 -17.36 0.81 53.40
C ALA A 254 -18.72 0.41 52.78
N GLY A 255 -19.13 -0.86 52.61
CA GLY A 255 -18.56 -2.19 52.90
C GLY A 255 -19.64 -3.29 52.76
N SER A 256 -19.27 -4.42 52.14
CA SER A 256 -19.62 -5.83 52.45
C SER A 256 -21.05 -6.40 52.53
N ASP A 257 -21.28 -7.49 51.76
CA ASP A 257 -21.86 -8.80 52.14
C ASP A 257 -21.79 -9.70 50.87
N GLY A 258 -21.42 -10.98 50.82
CA GLY A 258 -21.32 -12.02 51.83
C GLY A 258 -22.23 -13.21 51.44
N TYR A 259 -21.71 -14.25 50.76
CA TYR A 259 -22.22 -15.63 50.88
C TYR A 259 -21.19 -16.66 50.41
N VAL A 260 -20.92 -17.63 51.29
CA VAL A 260 -20.09 -18.84 51.13
C VAL A 260 -21.03 -20.04 51.22
N VAL A 261 -20.91 -21.09 50.39
CA VAL A 261 -21.04 -22.52 50.77
C VAL A 261 -20.42 -23.46 49.70
N ARG A 262 -19.45 -24.26 50.17
CA ARG A 262 -19.01 -25.66 49.92
C ARG A 262 -19.27 -26.44 48.60
N SER A 263 -18.16 -27.10 48.20
CA SER A 263 -17.89 -28.47 47.72
C SER A 263 -19.02 -29.48 47.54
N LEU A 264 -18.87 -30.35 46.52
CA LEU A 264 -18.89 -31.84 46.48
C LEU A 264 -18.43 -32.21 45.03
N HIS A 265 -17.32 -32.90 44.74
CA HIS A 265 -16.97 -34.31 44.95
C HIS A 265 -18.10 -35.30 44.62
N GLU A 266 -18.08 -35.82 43.39
CA GLU A 266 -18.61 -37.14 43.02
C GLU A 266 -17.59 -37.82 42.09
N GLN A 267 -16.88 -38.78 42.67
CA GLN A 267 -16.25 -39.90 41.97
C GLN A 267 -17.29 -41.00 41.71
N GLU A 268 -16.89 -41.99 40.92
CA GLU A 268 -17.45 -43.34 40.68
C GLU A 268 -17.98 -43.51 39.24
N SER A 269 -17.57 -44.49 38.44
CA SER A 269 -16.76 -45.69 38.69
C SER A 269 -16.17 -46.25 37.39
N GLU A 270 -15.05 -46.96 37.56
CA GLU A 270 -14.50 -48.01 36.67
C GLU A 270 -15.60 -49.06 36.37
N GLN A 271 -15.59 -49.88 35.31
CA GLN A 271 -14.63 -50.94 35.01
C GLN A 271 -15.29 -51.79 33.91
N GLN A 272 -14.54 -52.23 32.89
CA GLN A 272 -14.41 -53.64 32.48
C GLN A 272 -13.97 -53.82 31.02
N GLN A 273 -13.05 -54.75 30.92
CA GLN A 273 -12.28 -55.18 29.78
C GLN A 273 -12.61 -56.66 29.59
N ALA A 274 -12.85 -57.10 28.36
CA ALA A 274 -12.85 -58.51 28.00
C ALA A 274 -12.45 -58.71 26.53
N ASP A 275 -11.25 -59.25 26.41
CA ASP A 275 -10.60 -60.08 25.40
C ASP A 275 -11.49 -60.92 24.44
N ALA A 276 -11.03 -61.10 23.19
CA ALA A 276 -10.96 -62.38 22.43
C ALA A 276 -10.63 -62.22 20.92
N THR A 277 -9.34 -62.39 20.59
CA THR A 277 -8.69 -63.24 19.56
C THR A 277 -9.38 -63.78 18.27
N VAL A 278 -8.61 -63.67 17.15
CA VAL A 278 -8.41 -64.58 15.95
C VAL A 278 -9.58 -64.67 14.93
N ASP A 279 -9.42 -64.55 13.61
CA ASP A 279 -8.54 -65.27 12.67
C ASP A 279 -8.36 -64.60 11.29
N HIS A 280 -7.32 -65.04 10.58
CA HIS A 280 -6.87 -64.71 9.23
C HIS A 280 -7.80 -65.22 8.11
N GLN A 281 -7.84 -64.50 6.97
CA GLN A 281 -7.47 -65.09 5.66
C GLN A 281 -7.41 -64.07 4.51
N GLN A 282 -6.27 -64.07 3.80
CA GLN A 282 -6.15 -63.72 2.38
C GLN A 282 -6.42 -64.98 1.52
N PRO A 283 -6.67 -64.80 0.21
CA PRO A 283 -5.85 -65.44 -0.84
C PRO A 283 -5.39 -64.41 -1.92
N VAL A 284 -4.13 -64.34 -2.37
CA VAL A 284 -3.33 -65.19 -3.30
C VAL A 284 -3.94 -65.19 -4.74
N PHE A 285 -3.46 -64.37 -5.69
CA PHE A 285 -2.29 -64.43 -6.64
C PHE A 285 -2.58 -65.17 -7.96
N ASP A 286 -2.29 -64.53 -9.12
CA ASP A 286 -1.68 -65.18 -10.30
C ASP A 286 -1.22 -64.16 -11.40
N VAL A 287 -0.35 -64.64 -12.29
CA VAL A 287 0.76 -63.96 -12.98
C VAL A 287 0.61 -63.96 -14.52
N LEU A 288 0.83 -62.80 -15.19
CA LEU A 288 1.38 -62.47 -16.57
C LEU A 288 0.80 -63.18 -17.85
N PRO A 289 0.96 -62.68 -19.12
CA PRO A 289 2.06 -61.88 -19.70
C PRO A 289 1.68 -60.78 -20.75
N ALA A 290 2.74 -60.22 -21.37
CA ALA A 290 2.80 -59.08 -22.28
C ALA A 290 2.25 -59.31 -23.71
N ASP A 291 1.83 -58.24 -24.39
CA ASP A 291 2.18 -57.95 -25.78
C ASP A 291 1.86 -56.49 -26.17
N ALA A 292 2.69 -55.97 -27.09
CA ALA A 292 2.73 -54.60 -27.56
C ALA A 292 1.80 -54.38 -28.76
N GLU A 293 1.10 -53.25 -28.82
CA GLU A 293 0.79 -52.58 -30.09
C GLU A 293 0.60 -51.07 -29.90
N ARG A 294 1.30 -50.31 -30.76
CA ARG A 294 1.30 -48.85 -30.88
C ARG A 294 -0.09 -48.34 -31.29
N LEU A 295 -0.48 -47.15 -30.81
CA LEU A 295 -1.08 -46.07 -31.62
C LEU A 295 -1.16 -44.75 -30.81
N GLU A 296 -0.42 -43.76 -31.31
CA GLU A 296 -0.59 -42.29 -31.24
C GLU A 296 -0.85 -41.57 -29.90
N VAL A 297 0.18 -40.84 -29.46
CA VAL A 297 0.11 -39.79 -28.44
C VAL A 297 -0.59 -38.56 -29.02
N GLN A 298 -1.85 -38.33 -28.65
CA GLN A 298 -2.43 -36.99 -28.61
C GLN A 298 -2.28 -36.44 -27.21
N ALA A 299 -1.61 -35.30 -27.11
CA ALA A 299 -1.38 -34.57 -25.88
C ALA A 299 -2.72 -34.16 -25.24
N ALA A 300 -3.09 -34.84 -24.16
CA ALA A 300 -4.17 -34.42 -23.28
C ALA A 300 -3.73 -33.15 -22.54
N GLY A 301 -4.36 -32.02 -22.86
CA GLY A 301 -4.29 -30.79 -22.08
C GLY A 301 -4.82 -30.98 -20.65
N PRO A 302 -4.53 -30.04 -19.73
CA PRO A 302 -4.88 -30.19 -18.33
C PRO A 302 -6.40 -30.30 -18.17
N ILE A 303 -6.81 -31.40 -17.55
CA ILE A 303 -8.17 -31.77 -17.17
C ILE A 303 -8.67 -30.74 -16.14
N PHE A 304 -9.33 -29.67 -16.60
CA PHE A 304 -10.14 -28.82 -15.72
C PHE A 304 -11.32 -28.16 -16.46
N GLU A 305 -12.06 -28.96 -17.21
CA GLU A 305 -13.46 -28.73 -17.51
C GLU A 305 -14.12 -30.10 -17.45
N GLN A 306 -14.71 -30.47 -16.30
CA GLN A 306 -15.70 -31.55 -16.09
C GLN A 306 -15.64 -32.08 -14.66
N ARG A 307 -16.01 -31.26 -13.68
CA ARG A 307 -16.79 -31.76 -12.54
C ARG A 307 -17.85 -30.70 -12.22
N HIS A 308 -19.11 -31.16 -12.23
CA HIS A 308 -20.36 -30.41 -12.06
C HIS A 308 -20.96 -29.83 -13.36
N ALA A 309 -21.33 -30.73 -14.26
CA ALA A 309 -22.44 -30.50 -15.19
C ALA A 309 -23.74 -30.94 -14.49
N ASP A 310 -24.54 -29.98 -14.03
CA ASP A 310 -25.95 -29.81 -14.36
C ASP A 310 -26.52 -28.63 -13.53
N VAL A 311 -27.53 -27.95 -14.07
CA VAL A 311 -28.20 -26.72 -13.59
C VAL A 311 -27.55 -25.40 -14.02
N THR A 312 -28.33 -24.62 -14.78
CA THR A 312 -28.09 -23.28 -15.34
C THR A 312 -27.19 -22.41 -14.46
N SER A 313 -25.99 -22.07 -14.95
CA SER A 313 -24.91 -21.46 -14.17
C SER A 313 -25.28 -20.10 -13.57
N PRO A 314 -25.20 -19.93 -12.24
CA PRO A 314 -25.32 -18.63 -11.58
C PRO A 314 -24.14 -17.68 -11.84
N GLY A 315 -23.12 -18.10 -12.62
CA GLY A 315 -21.86 -17.38 -12.76
C GLY A 315 -21.96 -16.06 -13.56
N ASP A 316 -22.77 -16.02 -14.60
CA ASP A 316 -22.64 -14.97 -15.63
C ASP A 316 -23.10 -13.57 -15.16
N GLU A 317 -24.14 -13.49 -14.32
CA GLU A 317 -24.64 -12.20 -13.80
C GLU A 317 -23.66 -11.50 -12.85
N CYS A 318 -22.87 -12.26 -12.08
CA CYS A 318 -21.95 -11.68 -11.10
C CYS A 318 -20.56 -11.41 -11.70
N CYS A 319 -20.18 -12.10 -12.78
CA CYS A 319 -18.90 -11.91 -13.46
C CYS A 319 -18.69 -10.47 -13.92
N GLU A 320 -19.70 -9.84 -14.54
CA GLU A 320 -19.61 -8.45 -14.98
C GLU A 320 -19.43 -7.46 -13.81
N SER A 321 -20.16 -7.68 -12.71
CA SER A 321 -20.02 -6.86 -11.49
C SER A 321 -18.63 -7.05 -10.88
N PHE A 322 -18.11 -8.28 -10.87
CA PHE A 322 -16.79 -8.60 -10.35
C PHE A 322 -15.67 -8.01 -11.22
N ASP A 323 -15.82 -8.00 -12.55
CA ASP A 323 -14.83 -7.43 -13.46
C ASP A 323 -14.69 -5.91 -13.31
N GLN A 324 -15.79 -5.24 -12.96
CA GLN A 324 -15.80 -3.83 -12.60
C GLN A 324 -15.21 -3.53 -11.22
N LEU A 325 -14.96 -4.55 -10.38
CA LEU A 325 -14.45 -4.35 -9.02
C LEU A 325 -13.07 -3.69 -9.03
N THR A 326 -13.02 -2.45 -8.56
CA THR A 326 -11.80 -1.67 -8.34
C THR A 326 -11.87 -0.99 -6.99
N MET A 327 -10.75 -0.43 -6.51
CA MET A 327 -10.76 0.35 -5.27
C MET A 327 -11.66 1.60 -5.35
N ARG A 328 -11.89 2.15 -6.54
CA ARG A 328 -12.71 3.36 -6.75
C ARG A 328 -14.20 3.13 -6.56
N ASN A 329 -14.69 1.97 -7.00
CA ASN A 329 -16.10 1.59 -6.90
C ASN A 329 -16.31 0.42 -5.92
N PHE A 330 -15.35 0.21 -5.01
CA PHE A 330 -15.35 -0.95 -4.12
C PHE A 330 -16.65 -1.04 -3.31
N HIS A 331 -17.09 0.07 -2.70
CA HIS A 331 -18.30 0.08 -1.87
C HIS A 331 -19.55 -0.38 -2.63
N PRO A 332 -19.99 0.29 -3.71
CA PRO A 332 -21.21 -0.09 -4.43
C PRO A 332 -21.12 -1.51 -5.01
N VAL A 333 -20.03 -1.85 -5.69
CA VAL A 333 -19.87 -3.16 -6.34
C VAL A 333 -19.83 -4.29 -5.31
N SER A 334 -19.09 -4.12 -4.21
CA SER A 334 -19.05 -5.14 -3.16
C SER A 334 -20.39 -5.29 -2.44
N ASP A 335 -21.17 -4.21 -2.26
CA ASP A 335 -22.51 -4.29 -1.70
C ASP A 335 -23.49 -5.00 -2.63
N ASP A 336 -23.37 -4.80 -3.95
CA ASP A 336 -24.16 -5.53 -4.95
C ASP A 336 -23.82 -7.03 -4.94
N ILE A 337 -22.53 -7.39 -4.90
CA ILE A 337 -22.08 -8.79 -4.76
C ILE A 337 -22.65 -9.42 -3.48
N LEU A 338 -22.60 -8.71 -2.34
CA LEU A 338 -23.15 -9.22 -1.09
C LEU A 338 -24.66 -9.40 -1.14
N ARG A 339 -25.38 -8.44 -1.74
CA ARG A 339 -26.83 -8.53 -1.94
C ARG A 339 -27.19 -9.74 -2.80
N TRP A 340 -26.42 -9.99 -3.86
CA TRP A 340 -26.60 -11.13 -4.74
C TRP A 340 -26.37 -12.47 -4.04
N ILE A 341 -25.35 -12.56 -3.16
CA ILE A 341 -25.13 -13.75 -2.30
C ILE A 341 -26.27 -13.93 -1.30
N GLN A 342 -26.80 -12.83 -0.72
CA GLN A 342 -27.89 -12.87 0.25
C GLN A 342 -29.23 -13.24 -0.36
N LEU A 343 -29.47 -12.90 -1.64
CA LEU A 343 -30.73 -13.16 -2.35
C LEU A 343 -31.06 -14.66 -2.41
N LYS A 344 -30.04 -15.51 -2.62
CA LYS A 344 -30.13 -16.96 -2.48
C LYS A 344 -28.87 -17.46 -1.76
N PRO A 345 -28.93 -17.73 -0.45
CA PRO A 345 -27.78 -18.18 0.33
C PRO A 345 -27.45 -19.65 -0.02
N ASP A 346 -26.73 -19.82 -1.12
CA ASP A 346 -26.21 -21.10 -1.60
C ASP A 346 -24.69 -21.16 -1.39
N GLY A 347 -24.21 -22.27 -0.84
CA GLY A 347 -22.78 -22.52 -0.65
C GLY A 347 -22.00 -22.46 -1.96
N GLN A 348 -22.62 -22.84 -3.09
CA GLN A 348 -22.00 -22.77 -4.41
C GLN A 348 -21.69 -21.34 -4.83
N ARG A 349 -22.60 -20.39 -4.58
CA ARG A 349 -22.36 -18.96 -4.86
C ARG A 349 -21.21 -18.40 -4.03
N LEU A 350 -21.16 -18.76 -2.74
CA LEU A 350 -20.07 -18.35 -1.87
C LEU A 350 -18.73 -18.93 -2.34
N TYR A 351 -18.71 -20.20 -2.76
CA TYR A 351 -17.52 -20.84 -3.33
C TYR A 351 -17.06 -20.13 -4.60
N HIS A 352 -17.97 -19.90 -5.54
CA HIS A 352 -17.66 -19.26 -6.82
C HIS A 352 -17.07 -17.86 -6.65
N ILE A 353 -17.67 -17.00 -5.83
CA ILE A 353 -17.14 -15.65 -5.56
C ILE A 353 -15.79 -15.71 -4.85
N THR A 354 -15.60 -16.66 -3.93
CA THR A 354 -14.31 -16.85 -3.26
C THR A 354 -13.24 -17.27 -4.27
N GLN A 355 -13.56 -18.19 -5.18
CA GLN A 355 -12.67 -18.66 -6.24
C GLN A 355 -12.32 -17.54 -7.21
N MET A 356 -13.31 -16.76 -7.65
CA MET A 356 -13.10 -15.60 -8.50
C MET A 356 -12.18 -14.57 -7.86
N ALA A 357 -12.38 -14.25 -6.58
CA ALA A 357 -11.54 -13.30 -5.86
C ALA A 357 -10.08 -13.74 -5.80
N VAL A 358 -9.82 -15.01 -5.51
CA VAL A 358 -8.45 -15.55 -5.49
C VAL A 358 -7.84 -15.55 -6.90
N LYS A 359 -8.57 -16.04 -7.90
CA LYS A 359 -8.09 -16.14 -9.28
C LYS A 359 -7.80 -14.75 -9.89
N LYS A 360 -8.70 -13.79 -9.73
CA LYS A 360 -8.51 -12.41 -10.21
C LYS A 360 -7.39 -11.69 -9.49
N ALA A 361 -7.22 -11.91 -8.19
CA ALA A 361 -6.07 -11.38 -7.45
C ALA A 361 -4.73 -11.90 -7.99
N MET A 362 -4.72 -13.09 -8.61
CA MET A 362 -3.53 -13.66 -9.24
C MET A 362 -3.29 -13.15 -10.66
N GLU A 363 -4.34 -12.94 -11.44
CA GLU A 363 -4.27 -12.48 -12.84
C GLU A 363 -4.00 -10.97 -12.92
N GLU A 364 -4.63 -10.18 -12.03
CA GLU A 364 -4.62 -8.72 -12.08
C GLU A 364 -4.10 -8.14 -10.75
N PRO A 365 -2.80 -7.81 -10.61
CA PRO A 365 -2.22 -7.37 -9.33
C PRO A 365 -2.81 -6.06 -8.82
N LYS A 366 -3.38 -5.23 -9.70
CA LYS A 366 -4.08 -3.99 -9.33
C LYS A 366 -5.40 -4.27 -8.57
N LYS A 367 -5.97 -5.46 -8.72
CA LYS A 367 -7.24 -5.86 -8.08
C LYS A 367 -7.03 -6.65 -6.77
N THR A 368 -5.79 -7.02 -6.43
CA THR A 368 -5.50 -7.84 -5.23
C THR A 368 -6.07 -7.22 -3.96
N GLU A 369 -5.90 -5.91 -3.76
CA GLU A 369 -6.42 -5.21 -2.57
C GLU A 369 -7.96 -5.24 -2.51
N ALA A 370 -8.62 -4.93 -3.63
CA ALA A 370 -10.08 -4.99 -3.71
C ALA A 370 -10.62 -6.40 -3.46
N CYS A 371 -9.94 -7.44 -3.96
CA CYS A 371 -10.31 -8.84 -3.72
C CYS A 371 -10.15 -9.23 -2.24
N VAL A 372 -9.05 -8.82 -1.60
CA VAL A 372 -8.80 -9.06 -0.16
C VAL A 372 -9.88 -8.39 0.69
N LEU A 373 -10.20 -7.12 0.40
CA LEU A 373 -11.24 -6.38 1.11
C LEU A 373 -12.63 -6.99 0.88
N LEU A 374 -12.93 -7.46 -0.33
CA LEU A 374 -14.19 -8.16 -0.61
C LEU A 374 -14.30 -9.44 0.23
N CYS A 375 -13.25 -10.27 0.26
CA CYS A 375 -13.21 -11.46 1.11
C CYS A 375 -13.43 -11.12 2.59
N LYS A 376 -12.83 -10.03 3.09
CA LYS A 376 -13.07 -9.54 4.46
C LYS A 376 -14.53 -9.11 4.65
N LYS A 377 -15.08 -8.32 3.72
CA LYS A 377 -16.46 -7.80 3.76
C LYS A 377 -17.49 -8.93 3.72
N MET A 378 -17.26 -9.96 2.90
CA MET A 378 -18.09 -11.17 2.86
C MET A 378 -18.18 -11.85 4.23
N VAL A 379 -17.08 -11.93 4.95
CA VAL A 379 -17.05 -12.60 6.25
C VAL A 379 -17.67 -11.73 7.35
N THR A 380 -17.50 -10.42 7.30
CA THR A 380 -18.03 -9.50 8.31
C THR A 380 -19.52 -9.25 8.14
N ASN A 381 -20.00 -9.14 6.89
CA ASN A 381 -21.33 -8.60 6.60
C ASN A 381 -22.36 -9.67 6.22
N LEU A 382 -21.96 -10.87 5.80
CA LEU A 382 -22.91 -11.96 5.53
C LEU A 382 -23.39 -12.58 6.84
N LYS A 383 -24.65 -12.32 7.18
CA LYS A 383 -25.32 -12.85 8.39
C LYS A 383 -26.17 -14.10 8.13
N CYS A 384 -26.30 -14.56 6.87
CA CYS A 384 -27.14 -15.70 6.48
C CYS A 384 -26.54 -17.06 6.91
N LYS A 385 -27.37 -18.11 6.95
CA LYS A 385 -26.89 -19.51 7.08
C LYS A 385 -26.91 -20.15 5.70
N PHE A 386 -25.83 -20.87 5.36
CA PHE A 386 -25.74 -21.60 4.11
C PHE A 386 -26.06 -23.08 4.36
N TYR A 387 -26.86 -23.67 3.48
CA TYR A 387 -27.23 -25.07 3.52
C TYR A 387 -26.37 -25.86 2.53
N HIS A 388 -25.95 -27.07 2.90
CA HIS A 388 -25.21 -27.95 2.01
C HIS A 388 -26.18 -28.56 0.97
N VAL A 389 -25.67 -28.84 -0.23
CA VAL A 389 -26.41 -29.42 -1.38
C VAL A 389 -27.05 -30.79 -1.07
N LEU A 390 -26.66 -31.44 0.03
CA LEU A 390 -27.18 -32.74 0.48
C LEU A 390 -28.01 -32.57 1.74
N GLY A 391 -29.16 -31.89 1.60
CA GLY A 391 -30.03 -31.47 2.70
C GLY A 391 -30.19 -32.49 3.81
N MET A 392 -29.57 -32.21 4.97
CA MET A 392 -29.96 -32.59 6.32
C MET A 392 -28.83 -32.15 7.25
N GLY A 393 -28.90 -30.93 7.75
CA GLY A 393 -27.90 -30.42 8.68
C GLY A 393 -28.19 -28.98 9.11
N ASN A 394 -27.89 -28.71 10.38
CA ASN A 394 -27.90 -27.35 10.92
C ASN A 394 -27.01 -26.46 10.04
N GLY A 395 -27.60 -25.47 9.36
CA GLY A 395 -26.90 -24.63 8.37
C GLY A 395 -25.53 -24.15 8.85
N THR A 396 -24.52 -24.25 7.99
CA THR A 396 -23.14 -23.90 8.36
C THR A 396 -23.03 -22.38 8.44
N LYS A 397 -22.38 -21.88 9.50
CA LYS A 397 -22.10 -20.44 9.65
C LYS A 397 -21.22 -19.96 8.50
N VAL A 398 -21.53 -18.82 7.88
CA VAL A 398 -20.78 -18.26 6.74
C VAL A 398 -19.28 -18.25 6.96
N LYS A 399 -18.84 -17.77 8.13
CA LYS A 399 -17.41 -17.69 8.47
C LYS A 399 -16.71 -19.06 8.44
N ALA A 400 -17.40 -20.13 8.82
CA ALA A 400 -16.84 -21.48 8.81
C ALA A 400 -16.79 -22.04 7.40
N LEU A 401 -17.84 -21.80 6.60
CA LEU A 401 -17.92 -22.26 5.22
C LEU A 401 -16.95 -21.51 4.30
N PHE A 402 -16.91 -20.18 4.38
CA PHE A 402 -15.96 -19.33 3.67
C PHE A 402 -14.52 -19.74 3.98
N ARG A 403 -14.19 -19.95 5.26
CA ARG A 403 -12.86 -20.43 5.65
C ARG A 403 -12.54 -21.77 5.02
N LYS A 404 -13.48 -22.71 4.96
CA LYS A 404 -13.28 -24.02 4.31
C LYS A 404 -12.94 -23.82 2.83
N TYR A 405 -13.75 -23.06 2.10
CA TYR A 405 -13.55 -22.81 0.67
C TYR A 405 -12.25 -22.06 0.37
N LEU A 406 -11.96 -20.98 1.09
CA LEU A 406 -10.70 -20.25 0.94
C LEU A 406 -9.49 -21.17 1.20
N GLY A 407 -9.60 -22.01 2.24
CA GLY A 407 -8.58 -23.01 2.55
C GLY A 407 -8.35 -23.99 1.41
N GLU A 408 -9.42 -24.53 0.81
CA GLU A 408 -9.37 -25.47 -0.31
C GLU A 408 -8.81 -24.82 -1.58
N ILE A 409 -9.33 -23.66 -1.98
CA ILE A 409 -8.91 -22.94 -3.20
C ILE A 409 -7.43 -22.57 -3.14
N CYS A 410 -6.97 -21.92 -2.06
CA CYS A 410 -5.57 -21.53 -1.94
C CYS A 410 -4.64 -22.75 -1.85
N GLN A 411 -5.07 -23.83 -1.19
CA GLN A 411 -4.28 -25.06 -1.12
C GLN A 411 -4.11 -25.66 -2.52
N GLU A 412 -5.18 -25.80 -3.28
CA GLU A 412 -5.14 -26.36 -4.63
C GLU A 412 -4.19 -25.57 -5.54
N ILE A 413 -4.24 -24.24 -5.47
CA ILE A 413 -3.36 -23.36 -6.26
C ILE A 413 -1.89 -23.49 -5.83
N LEU A 414 -1.61 -23.51 -4.53
CA LEU A 414 -0.24 -23.69 -4.02
C LEU A 414 0.35 -25.05 -4.44
N MET A 415 -0.46 -26.11 -4.36
CA MET A 415 -0.02 -27.46 -4.72
C MET A 415 0.12 -27.65 -6.22
N SER A 416 -0.82 -27.13 -7.03
CA SER A 416 -0.77 -27.24 -8.49
C SER A 416 0.39 -26.45 -9.07
N THR A 417 0.64 -25.22 -8.61
CA THR A 417 1.81 -24.43 -9.04
C THR A 417 3.13 -25.12 -8.68
N ALA A 418 3.25 -25.71 -7.49
CA ALA A 418 4.41 -26.51 -7.11
C ALA A 418 4.61 -27.74 -8.02
N ALA A 419 3.53 -28.50 -8.27
CA ALA A 419 3.57 -29.68 -9.13
C ALA A 419 3.90 -29.34 -10.59
N SER A 420 3.35 -28.25 -11.14
CA SER A 420 3.64 -27.80 -12.50
C SER A 420 5.09 -27.35 -12.66
N ILE A 421 5.66 -26.67 -11.66
CA ILE A 421 7.08 -26.29 -11.66
C ILE A 421 7.97 -27.53 -11.58
N ALA A 422 7.65 -28.47 -10.67
CA ALA A 422 8.40 -29.72 -10.55
C ALA A 422 8.35 -30.56 -11.84
N ALA A 423 7.18 -30.65 -12.51
CA ALA A 423 7.04 -31.35 -13.78
C ALA A 423 7.81 -30.68 -14.93
N ALA A 424 7.87 -29.35 -14.94
CA ALA A 424 8.67 -28.61 -15.91
C ALA A 424 10.17 -28.84 -15.74
N ASP A 425 10.63 -29.07 -14.50
CA ASP A 425 12.03 -29.37 -14.21
C ASP A 425 12.43 -30.83 -14.55
N VAL A 426 11.48 -31.77 -14.57
CA VAL A 426 11.70 -33.18 -14.93
C VAL A 426 11.63 -33.44 -16.44
N SER A 427 10.84 -32.64 -17.17
CA SER A 427 10.52 -32.89 -18.59
C SER A 427 11.57 -32.40 -19.60
N THR A 428 12.66 -31.76 -19.17
CA THR A 428 13.59 -31.09 -20.08
C THR A 428 14.92 -31.83 -20.23
N ASN A 429 14.96 -32.74 -21.21
CA ASN A 429 16.20 -33.09 -21.92
C ASN A 429 16.45 -32.17 -23.15
N ASP A 430 15.58 -31.18 -23.40
CA ASP A 430 15.67 -30.25 -24.53
C ASP A 430 15.74 -28.76 -24.11
N THR A 431 16.50 -28.00 -24.91
CA THR A 431 16.77 -26.54 -24.94
C THR A 431 16.14 -25.65 -23.85
N SER A 432 17.00 -24.92 -23.12
CA SER A 432 16.68 -23.98 -22.02
C SER A 432 15.56 -22.96 -22.26
N GLU A 433 15.24 -22.65 -23.52
CA GLU A 433 14.21 -21.67 -23.88
C GLU A 433 12.77 -22.19 -23.69
N SER A 434 12.54 -23.51 -23.82
CA SER A 434 11.21 -24.13 -23.65
C SER A 434 10.81 -24.22 -22.16
N GLN A 435 11.77 -24.61 -21.30
CA GLN A 435 11.59 -24.69 -19.84
C GLN A 435 11.23 -23.33 -19.23
N TYR A 436 11.86 -22.25 -19.70
CA TYR A 436 11.62 -20.90 -19.21
C TYR A 436 10.18 -20.44 -19.50
N LYS A 437 9.65 -20.76 -20.70
CA LYS A 437 8.29 -20.36 -21.13
C LYS A 437 7.18 -21.01 -20.30
N THR A 438 7.36 -22.25 -19.85
CA THR A 438 6.36 -22.98 -19.05
C THR A 438 6.49 -22.70 -17.54
N THR A 439 7.71 -22.56 -17.04
CA THR A 439 7.97 -22.46 -15.60
C THR A 439 7.76 -21.04 -15.06
N TYR A 440 8.09 -20.02 -15.85
CA TYR A 440 8.01 -18.62 -15.40
C TYR A 440 6.58 -18.18 -15.04
N PRO A 441 5.54 -18.45 -15.85
CA PRO A 441 4.16 -18.12 -15.48
C PRO A 441 3.71 -18.76 -14.17
N GLU A 442 4.04 -20.03 -13.93
CA GLU A 442 3.66 -20.73 -12.69
C GLU A 442 4.41 -20.19 -11.46
N LYS A 443 5.69 -19.80 -11.62
CA LYS A 443 6.43 -19.09 -10.56
C LYS A 443 5.76 -17.76 -10.21
N VAL A 444 5.29 -17.00 -11.20
CA VAL A 444 4.54 -15.75 -10.97
C VAL A 444 3.21 -16.05 -10.27
N ARG A 445 2.43 -17.04 -10.75
CA ARG A 445 1.17 -17.46 -10.13
C ARG A 445 1.35 -17.85 -8.66
N ARG A 446 2.39 -18.62 -8.35
CA ARG A 446 2.77 -18.97 -6.97
C ARG A 446 3.03 -17.74 -6.11
N LEU A 447 3.83 -16.79 -6.59
CA LEU A 447 4.11 -15.56 -5.84
C LEU A 447 2.84 -14.72 -5.61
N ARG A 448 1.94 -14.65 -6.60
CA ARG A 448 0.69 -13.88 -6.48
C ARG A 448 -0.30 -14.48 -5.48
N VAL A 449 -0.46 -15.81 -5.45
CA VAL A 449 -1.33 -16.43 -4.44
C VAL A 449 -0.74 -16.27 -3.04
N ILE A 450 0.58 -16.33 -2.88
CA ILE A 450 1.25 -16.07 -1.59
C ILE A 450 1.05 -14.62 -1.15
N GLU A 451 1.20 -13.66 -2.07
CA GLU A 451 0.93 -12.23 -1.82
C GLU A 451 -0.52 -12.01 -1.38
N PHE A 452 -1.48 -12.65 -2.05
CA PHE A 452 -2.89 -12.60 -1.66
C PHE A 452 -3.12 -13.17 -0.26
N ILE A 453 -2.55 -14.35 0.07
CA ILE A 453 -2.67 -14.97 1.40
C ILE A 453 -2.08 -14.07 2.48
N ALA A 454 -0.94 -13.44 2.22
CA ALA A 454 -0.29 -12.53 3.15
C ALA A 454 -1.18 -11.31 3.45
N ARG A 455 -1.65 -10.59 2.42
CA ARG A 455 -2.55 -9.43 2.59
C ARG A 455 -3.87 -9.80 3.24
N PHE A 456 -4.44 -10.94 2.86
CA PHE A 456 -5.65 -11.44 3.51
C PHE A 456 -5.42 -11.73 4.99
N SER A 457 -4.31 -12.37 5.34
CA SER A 457 -3.94 -12.67 6.73
C SER A 457 -3.78 -11.39 7.54
N GLU A 458 -3.07 -10.39 7.01
CA GLU A 458 -2.91 -9.08 7.63
C GLU A 458 -4.27 -8.41 7.88
N SER A 459 -5.12 -8.35 6.86
CA SER A 459 -6.44 -7.69 6.91
C SER A 459 -7.41 -8.32 7.94
N THR A 460 -7.22 -9.60 8.28
CA THR A 460 -8.10 -10.35 9.19
C THR A 460 -7.64 -10.32 10.66
N SER A 461 -6.47 -9.75 10.95
CA SER A 461 -5.90 -9.65 12.31
C SER A 461 -6.83 -8.92 13.29
N THR A 462 -7.60 -7.93 12.81
CA THR A 462 -8.48 -7.08 13.61
C THR A 462 -9.93 -7.57 13.71
N GLY A 463 -10.32 -8.66 13.04
CA GLY A 463 -11.74 -9.01 12.98
C GLY A 463 -12.11 -10.38 12.39
N GLY A 464 -12.33 -11.36 13.27
CA GLY A 464 -13.44 -12.30 13.14
C GLY A 464 -13.18 -13.73 12.63
N ILE A 465 -12.14 -14.02 11.85
CA ILE A 465 -11.89 -15.39 11.31
C ILE A 465 -10.78 -16.07 12.08
N ASN A 466 -10.99 -17.32 12.48
CA ASN A 466 -9.92 -18.18 12.98
C ASN A 466 -9.21 -18.84 11.78
N LEU A 467 -8.04 -18.33 11.38
CA LEU A 467 -7.23 -18.88 10.28
C LEU A 467 -6.44 -20.14 10.63
N ARG A 468 -6.31 -20.49 11.93
CA ARG A 468 -5.54 -21.68 12.36
C ARG A 468 -5.85 -22.96 11.59
N PRO A 469 -7.12 -23.35 11.36
CA PRO A 469 -7.42 -24.59 10.66
C PRO A 469 -6.89 -24.62 9.22
N ILE A 470 -6.93 -23.48 8.51
CA ILE A 470 -6.48 -23.41 7.11
C ILE A 470 -4.96 -23.29 7.01
N VAL A 471 -4.34 -22.50 7.88
CA VAL A 471 -2.87 -22.36 7.92
C VAL A 471 -2.23 -23.70 8.27
N ASN A 472 -2.76 -24.41 9.27
CA ASN A 472 -2.28 -25.75 9.60
C ASN A 472 -2.43 -26.70 8.41
N LYS A 473 -3.57 -26.65 7.70
CA LYS A 473 -3.81 -27.49 6.52
C LYS A 473 -2.77 -27.21 5.42
N TRP A 474 -2.55 -25.93 5.07
CA TRP A 474 -1.54 -25.54 4.08
C TRP A 474 -0.14 -25.99 4.46
N ILE A 475 0.28 -25.73 5.70
CA ILE A 475 1.59 -26.15 6.21
C ILE A 475 1.74 -27.67 6.11
N THR A 476 0.77 -28.44 6.59
CA THR A 476 0.85 -29.91 6.57
C THR A 476 0.85 -30.49 5.15
N SER A 477 0.20 -29.83 4.19
CA SER A 477 0.20 -30.28 2.79
C SER A 477 1.48 -29.93 2.04
N LEU A 478 2.15 -28.84 2.40
CA LEU A 478 3.40 -28.40 1.77
C LEU A 478 4.65 -28.96 2.45
N LEU A 479 4.57 -29.39 3.71
CA LEU A 479 5.68 -29.98 4.44
C LEU A 479 5.87 -31.45 4.04
N ASP A 480 6.40 -31.65 2.83
CA ASP A 480 6.69 -32.95 2.23
C ASP A 480 8.20 -33.13 2.08
N THR A 481 8.76 -34.20 2.64
CA THR A 481 10.21 -34.45 2.61
C THR A 481 10.72 -34.93 1.25
N HIS A 482 9.81 -35.36 0.36
CA HIS A 482 10.14 -35.93 -0.93
C HIS A 482 9.88 -34.98 -2.11
N ASP A 483 9.27 -33.82 -1.86
CA ASP A 483 8.92 -32.85 -2.89
C ASP A 483 9.60 -31.50 -2.64
N GLU A 484 10.59 -31.24 -3.47
CA GLU A 484 11.43 -30.05 -3.38
C GLU A 484 10.65 -28.75 -3.58
N GLU A 485 9.75 -28.71 -4.56
CA GLU A 485 8.99 -27.51 -4.90
C GLU A 485 7.87 -27.23 -3.90
N LYS A 486 7.31 -28.26 -3.24
CA LYS A 486 6.44 -28.05 -2.08
C LYS A 486 7.19 -27.39 -0.92
N LEU A 487 8.42 -27.81 -0.61
CA LEU A 487 9.24 -27.18 0.42
C LEU A 487 9.64 -25.75 0.06
N VAL A 488 9.97 -25.48 -1.21
CA VAL A 488 10.21 -24.10 -1.70
C VAL A 488 8.95 -23.25 -1.52
N THR A 489 7.79 -23.77 -1.92
CA THR A 489 6.50 -23.09 -1.78
C THR A 489 6.14 -22.83 -0.32
N LEU A 490 6.43 -23.78 0.58
CA LEU A 490 6.29 -23.60 2.03
C LEU A 490 7.17 -22.46 2.53
N CYS A 491 8.44 -22.43 2.15
CA CYS A 491 9.38 -21.38 2.58
C CYS A 491 8.90 -19.99 2.12
N LEU A 492 8.50 -19.85 0.84
CA LEU A 492 7.98 -18.59 0.31
C LEU A 492 6.70 -18.15 1.02
N LEU A 493 5.79 -19.09 1.30
CA LEU A 493 4.56 -18.81 2.04
C LEU A 493 4.85 -18.31 3.46
N LEU A 494 5.78 -18.96 4.17
CA LEU A 494 6.17 -18.56 5.51
C LEU A 494 6.88 -17.20 5.52
N THR A 495 7.73 -16.90 4.54
CA THR A 495 8.36 -15.58 4.42
C THR A 495 7.32 -14.47 4.19
N GLY A 496 6.30 -14.73 3.35
CA GLY A 496 5.29 -13.72 3.02
C GLY A 496 4.23 -13.53 4.10
N ALA A 497 3.66 -14.61 4.62
CA ALA A 497 2.51 -14.55 5.53
C ALA A 497 2.86 -14.88 7.00
N GLY A 498 4.04 -15.45 7.26
CA GLY A 498 4.50 -15.82 8.61
C GLY A 498 4.53 -14.68 9.63
N PRO A 499 4.99 -13.45 9.29
CA PRO A 499 4.97 -12.33 10.24
C PRO A 499 3.56 -12.03 10.78
N CYS A 500 2.55 -12.12 9.91
CA CYS A 500 1.15 -11.91 10.28
C CYS A 500 0.62 -13.04 11.16
N TRP A 501 1.09 -14.27 10.97
CA TRP A 501 0.65 -15.44 11.73
C TRP A 501 1.28 -15.54 13.11
N ASP A 502 2.52 -15.06 13.28
CA ASP A 502 3.22 -15.05 14.57
C ASP A 502 2.77 -13.92 15.51
N THR A 503 2.40 -12.76 14.96
CA THR A 503 1.83 -11.62 15.71
C THR A 503 0.33 -11.82 16.04
N SER A 504 -0.29 -12.84 15.46
CA SER A 504 -1.70 -13.20 15.63
C SER A 504 -2.00 -13.96 16.94
N ARG A 505 -3.19 -14.60 16.99
CA ARG A 505 -3.70 -15.33 18.16
C ARG A 505 -2.72 -16.40 18.68
N PRO A 506 -2.64 -16.64 20.01
CA PRO A 506 -1.71 -17.60 20.61
C PRO A 506 -1.77 -19.02 20.03
N LYS A 507 -2.98 -19.50 19.68
CA LYS A 507 -3.16 -20.85 19.10
C LYS A 507 -2.61 -20.97 17.67
N LEU A 508 -2.52 -19.87 16.93
CA LEU A 508 -1.91 -19.84 15.59
C LEU A 508 -0.38 -19.81 15.72
N ARG A 509 0.15 -19.00 16.65
CA ARG A 509 1.57 -19.01 17.00
C ARG A 509 2.08 -20.40 17.42
N ALA A 510 1.33 -21.12 18.26
CA ALA A 510 1.67 -22.50 18.62
C ALA A 510 1.70 -23.47 17.42
N CYS A 511 0.85 -23.23 16.40
CA CYS A 511 0.89 -23.98 15.14
C CYS A 511 2.17 -23.68 14.35
N MET A 512 2.58 -22.42 14.33
CA MET A 512 3.86 -21.99 13.73
C MET A 512 5.05 -22.59 14.47
N ASP A 513 5.03 -22.62 15.81
CA ASP A 513 6.08 -23.26 16.61
C ASP A 513 6.26 -24.73 16.25
N SER A 514 5.16 -25.48 16.14
CA SER A 514 5.20 -26.88 15.70
C SER A 514 5.72 -27.04 14.27
N CYS A 515 5.38 -26.12 13.36
CA CYS A 515 5.90 -26.12 11.99
C CYS A 515 7.42 -25.92 11.97
N PHE A 516 7.91 -24.88 12.64
CA PHE A 516 9.34 -24.55 12.66
C PHE A 516 10.19 -25.59 13.40
N GLN A 517 9.65 -26.25 14.43
CA GLN A 517 10.29 -27.41 15.03
C GLN A 517 10.49 -28.55 14.02
N LYS A 518 9.47 -28.87 13.23
CA LYS A 518 9.58 -29.89 12.17
C LYS A 518 10.56 -29.48 11.07
N MET A 519 10.53 -28.22 10.63
CA MET A 519 11.47 -27.69 9.63
C MET A 519 12.92 -27.74 10.13
N THR A 520 13.16 -27.43 11.41
CA THR A 520 14.50 -27.50 12.02
C THR A 520 15.01 -28.93 12.08
N ALA A 521 14.14 -29.90 12.35
CA ALA A 521 14.50 -31.32 12.29
C ALA A 521 14.69 -31.84 10.86
N LEU A 522 14.08 -31.19 9.87
CA LEU A 522 14.14 -31.56 8.45
C LEU A 522 15.37 -30.99 7.74
N ALA A 523 15.74 -29.73 8.00
CA ALA A 523 16.84 -29.03 7.34
C ALA A 523 18.16 -29.83 7.26
N PRO A 524 18.65 -30.51 8.32
CA PRO A 524 19.88 -31.31 8.23
C PRO A 524 19.71 -32.61 7.43
N LYS A 525 18.48 -33.12 7.28
CA LYS A 525 18.17 -34.37 6.55
C LYS A 525 18.00 -34.14 5.04
N THR A 526 17.84 -32.90 4.60
CA THR A 526 17.64 -32.57 3.19
C THR A 526 18.96 -32.66 2.42
N HIS A 527 18.98 -33.50 1.38
CA HIS A 527 20.16 -33.71 0.53
C HIS A 527 20.44 -32.52 -0.43
N ASN A 528 19.40 -31.78 -0.83
CA ASN A 528 19.55 -30.64 -1.72
C ASN A 528 20.06 -29.40 -0.98
N PRO A 529 21.24 -28.86 -1.34
CA PRO A 529 21.83 -27.71 -0.65
C PRO A 529 20.99 -26.45 -0.78
N ARG A 530 20.27 -26.25 -1.89
CA ARG A 530 19.43 -25.07 -2.12
C ARG A 530 18.26 -25.02 -1.15
N ILE A 531 17.57 -26.16 -0.97
CA ILE A 531 16.43 -26.26 -0.05
C ILE A 531 16.88 -26.14 1.39
N ARG A 532 18.01 -26.77 1.73
CA ARG A 532 18.61 -26.63 3.07
C ARG A 532 18.91 -25.17 3.41
N THR A 533 19.47 -24.41 2.47
CA THR A 533 19.70 -22.97 2.64
C THR A 533 18.39 -22.22 2.82
N LEU A 534 17.39 -22.45 1.97
CA LEU A 534 16.06 -21.81 2.09
C LEU A 534 15.39 -22.07 3.44
N LEU A 535 15.42 -23.32 3.91
CA LEU A 535 14.88 -23.70 5.23
C LEU A 535 15.61 -22.97 6.35
N HIS A 536 16.94 -22.93 6.31
CA HIS A 536 17.73 -22.20 7.31
C HIS A 536 17.48 -20.69 7.29
N ASP A 537 17.35 -20.09 6.11
CA ASP A 537 17.10 -18.65 5.98
C ASP A 537 15.75 -18.27 6.57
N VAL A 538 14.70 -19.06 6.30
CA VAL A 538 13.36 -18.82 6.87
C VAL A 538 13.35 -19.05 8.39
N ILE A 539 14.03 -20.09 8.88
CA ILE A 539 14.17 -20.35 10.33
C ILE A 539 14.86 -19.15 11.02
N LYS A 540 16.00 -18.71 10.49
CA LYS A 540 16.73 -17.54 11.03
C LYS A 540 15.93 -16.25 10.93
N CYS A 541 15.19 -16.06 9.85
CA CYS A 541 14.31 -14.90 9.67
C CYS A 541 13.28 -14.82 10.80
N ARG A 542 12.64 -15.95 11.15
CA ARG A 542 11.70 -16.01 12.27
C ARG A 542 12.37 -15.77 13.62
N GLU A 543 13.54 -16.35 13.87
CA GLU A 543 14.31 -16.16 15.11
C GLU A 543 14.68 -14.69 15.35
N ARG A 544 14.91 -13.93 14.27
CA ARG A 544 15.17 -12.48 14.31
C ARG A 544 13.89 -11.63 14.41
N GLY A 545 12.73 -12.24 14.58
CA GLY A 545 11.45 -11.52 14.63
C GLY A 545 11.00 -11.00 13.27
N TRP A 546 11.32 -11.72 12.18
CA TRP A 546 10.95 -11.38 10.80
C TRP A 546 11.61 -10.12 10.23
N VAL A 547 12.75 -9.71 10.79
CA VAL A 547 13.55 -8.58 10.27
C VAL A 547 14.48 -9.08 9.16
N ALA A 548 14.49 -8.39 8.01
CA ALA A 548 15.42 -8.69 6.91
C ALA A 548 16.88 -8.49 7.36
N ALA A 549 17.75 -9.39 6.91
CA ALA A 549 19.18 -9.44 7.30
C ALA A 549 19.98 -8.26 6.77
#